data_AF-A0A0G0HBB9-F1
#
_entry.id   AF-A0A0G0HBB9-F1
#
_cell.length_a   1.000
_cell.length_b   1.000
_cell.length_c   1.000
_cell.angle_alpha   90.00
_cell.angle_beta   90.00
_cell.angle_gamma   90.00
#
_symmetry.space_group_name_H-M   'P 1'
#
loop_
_entity.id
_entity.type
_entity.pdbx_description
1 polymer ?
#
loop_
_entity_poly.entity_id
_entity_poly.type
_entity_poly.pdbx_seq_one_letter_code
_entity_poly.pdbx_strand_id
1 'polypeptide(L)'
;MTTKEDIRRWFLRGLEKKATHLIVVCDTFDYDDYPVYVEKGKDVHEVESEYNGKSMQKVMEVYNLNMDMERQLNQNRAFNY
;
A
#
# COMPACT_ATOMS: atom_id res chain seq x y z
N MET A 1 8.67 8.46 -8.81
CA MET A 1 9.40 7.71 -7.76
C MET A 1 8.90 8.17 -6.41
N THR A 2 8.24 7.27 -5.70
CA THR A 2 7.60 7.57 -4.41
C THR A 2 8.62 7.71 -3.29
N THR A 3 8.44 8.73 -2.45
CA THR A 3 9.29 8.96 -1.28
C THR A 3 8.63 8.43 -0.01
N LYS A 4 9.42 8.28 1.07
CA LYS A 4 8.86 7.92 2.40
C LYS A 4 7.81 8.91 2.89
N GLU A 5 7.93 10.19 2.52
CA GLU A 5 6.96 11.22 2.92
C GLU A 5 5.62 11.04 2.17
N ASP A 6 5.66 10.63 0.90
CA ASP A 6 4.44 10.32 0.15
C ASP A 6 3.70 9.14 0.78
N ILE A 7 4.44 8.07 1.13
CA ILE A 7 3.90 6.91 1.82
C ILE A 7 3.36 7.31 3.19
N ARG A 8 4.04 8.19 3.94
CA ARG A 8 3.57 8.72 5.23
C ARG A 8 2.21 9.40 5.09
N ARG A 9 2.06 10.26 4.09
CA ARG A 9 0.78 10.94 3.79
C ARG A 9 -0.31 9.93 3.45
N TRP A 10 0.00 8.92 2.64
CA TRP A 10 -0.95 7.87 2.30
C TRP A 10 -1.34 7.02 3.50
N PHE A 11 -0.40 6.68 4.38
CA PHE A 11 -0.63 5.92 5.60
C PHE A 11 -1.60 6.67 6.52
N LEU A 12 -1.34 7.95 6.79
CA LEU A 12 -2.21 8.81 7.61
C LEU A 12 -3.62 8.91 7.01
N ARG A 13 -3.74 9.09 5.70
CA ARG A 13 -5.03 9.10 5.00
C ARG A 13 -5.76 7.75 5.09
N GLY A 14 -5.02 6.64 5.12
CA GLY A 14 -5.57 5.30 5.35
C GLY A 14 -6.17 5.15 6.75
N LEU A 15 -5.50 5.70 7.77
CA LEU A 15 -6.02 5.75 9.14
C LEU A 15 -7.30 6.58 9.22
N GLU A 16 -7.35 7.75 8.59
CA GLU A 16 -8.56 8.58 8.52
C GLU A 16 -9.74 7.84 7.86
N LYS A 17 -9.44 7.02 6.84
CA LYS A 17 -10.40 6.15 6.16
C LYS A 17 -10.78 4.90 6.96
N LYS A 18 -10.16 4.66 8.12
CA LYS A 18 -10.32 3.43 8.93
C LYS A 18 -10.01 2.16 8.12
N ALA A 19 -9.08 2.25 7.17
CA ALA A 19 -8.57 1.11 6.43
C ALA A 19 -7.72 0.20 7.34
N THR A 20 -7.56 -1.06 6.94
CA THR A 20 -6.70 -2.02 7.65
C THR A 20 -5.30 -2.05 7.07
N HIS A 21 -5.19 -1.91 5.75
CA HIS A 21 -3.93 -1.93 5.01
C HIS A 21 -3.87 -0.82 3.96
N LEU A 22 -2.64 -0.42 3.67
CA LEU A 22 -2.27 0.39 2.52
C LEU A 22 -1.39 -0.46 1.61
N ILE A 23 -1.79 -0.65 0.36
CA ILE A 23 -1.01 -1.30 -0.69
C ILE A 23 -0.49 -0.20 -1.60
N VAL A 24 0.82 -0.15 -1.81
CA VAL A 24 1.45 0.72 -2.81
C VAL A 24 1.53 -0.06 -4.11
N VAL A 25 0.88 0.45 -5.15
CA VAL A 25 0.84 -0.16 -6.48
C VAL A 25 1.55 0.76 -7.46
N CYS A 26 2.39 0.20 -8.33
CA CYS A 26 3.00 0.88 -9.45
C CYS A 26 2.23 0.54 -10.73
N ASP A 27 1.78 1.56 -11.45
CA ASP A 27 1.35 1.41 -12.84
C ASP A 27 2.60 1.32 -13.73
N THR A 28 2.73 0.23 -14.47
CA THR A 28 3.92 -0.04 -15.29
C THR A 28 3.88 0.60 -16.67
N PHE A 29 2.79 1.32 -17.01
CA PHE A 29 2.67 2.11 -18.23
C PHE A 29 3.33 3.48 -18.07
N ASP A 30 3.02 4.20 -16.99
CA ASP A 30 3.55 5.54 -16.69
C ASP A 30 4.57 5.56 -15.52
N TYR A 31 4.78 4.43 -14.85
CA TYR A 31 5.71 4.25 -13.72
C TYR A 31 5.37 5.12 -12.51
N ASP A 32 4.08 5.44 -12.32
CA ASP A 32 3.59 6.16 -11.15
C ASP A 32 3.12 5.19 -10.06
N ASP A 33 3.47 5.47 -8.80
CA ASP A 33 2.97 4.68 -7.67
C ASP A 33 1.80 5.39 -6.99
N TYR A 34 0.79 4.63 -6.60
CA TYR A 34 -0.42 5.15 -5.98
C TYR A 34 -0.91 4.25 -4.82
N PRO A 35 -1.67 4.83 -3.86
CA PRO A 35 -2.16 4.10 -2.71
C PRO A 35 -3.48 3.39 -3.01
N VAL A 36 -3.56 2.11 -2.63
CA VAL A 36 -4.78 1.32 -2.57
C VAL A 36 -5.08 1.01 -1.10
N TYR A 37 -6.30 1.31 -0.66
CA TYR A 37 -6.71 1.13 0.74
C TYR A 37 -7.60 -0.10 0.89
N VAL A 38 -7.24 -0.99 1.81
CA VAL A 38 -8.05 -2.16 2.15
C VAL A 38 -9.03 -1.79 3.24
N GLU A 39 -10.31 -1.80 2.91
CA GLU A 39 -11.38 -1.48 3.85
C GLU A 39 -11.52 -2.54 4.95
N LYS A 40 -12.11 -2.16 6.08
CA LYS A 40 -12.39 -3.09 7.17
C LYS A 40 -13.35 -4.18 6.70
N GLY A 41 -12.98 -5.44 6.92
CA GLY A 41 -13.76 -6.62 6.53
C GLY A 41 -13.45 -7.18 5.15
N LYS A 42 -12.54 -6.55 4.39
CA LYS A 42 -11.96 -7.14 3.18
C LYS A 42 -10.66 -7.87 3.53
N ASP A 43 -10.37 -8.92 2.77
CA ASP A 43 -9.11 -9.63 2.83
C ASP A 43 -8.05 -8.88 2.00
N VAL A 44 -6.86 -8.70 2.58
CA VAL A 44 -5.78 -7.95 1.94
C VAL A 44 -5.20 -8.68 0.73
N HIS A 45 -5.16 -10.02 0.74
CA HIS A 45 -4.68 -10.82 -0.39
C HIS A 45 -5.68 -10.82 -1.54
N GLU A 46 -6.98 -10.83 -1.25
CA GLU A 46 -8.01 -10.65 -2.28
C GLU A 46 -7.81 -9.32 -3.02
N VAL A 47 -7.69 -8.21 -2.27
CA VAL A 47 -7.45 -6.88 -2.87
C VAL A 47 -6.12 -6.87 -3.62
N GLU A 48 -5.03 -7.35 -3.03
CA GLU A 48 -3.70 -7.43 -3.68
C GLU A 48 -3.76 -8.17 -5.02
N SER A 49 -4.52 -9.27 -5.10
CA SER A 49 -4.65 -10.09 -6.31
C SER A 49 -5.35 -9.38 -7.47
N GLU A 50 -6.04 -8.27 -7.22
CA GLU A 50 -6.61 -7.41 -8.26
C GLU A 50 -5.55 -6.56 -8.95
N TYR A 51 -4.47 -6.23 -8.24
CA TYR A 51 -3.42 -5.30 -8.69
C TYR A 51 -2.09 -6.00 -9.02
N ASN A 52 -1.85 -7.22 -8.53
CA ASN A 52 -0.60 -7.92 -8.77
C ASN A 52 -0.64 -8.74 -10.06
N GLY A 53 -0.07 -8.21 -11.15
CA GLY A 53 0.10 -8.93 -12.42
C GLY A 53 -1.13 -8.91 -13.34
N LYS A 54 -2.18 -8.19 -12.96
CA LYS A 54 -3.31 -7.86 -13.84
C LYS A 54 -3.12 -6.43 -14.38
N SER A 55 -3.49 -6.21 -15.64
CA SER A 55 -3.60 -4.88 -16.27
C SER A 55 -2.39 -3.94 -16.10
N MET A 56 -1.16 -4.43 -16.28
CA MET A 56 0.07 -3.62 -16.20
C MET A 56 0.31 -2.98 -14.82
N GLN A 57 -0.18 -3.59 -13.74
CA GLN A 57 0.03 -3.12 -12.38
C GLN A 57 0.91 -4.06 -11.58
N LYS A 58 1.69 -3.50 -10.66
CA LYS A 58 2.60 -4.24 -9.79
C LYS A 58 2.51 -3.75 -8.36
N VAL A 59 2.28 -4.66 -7.44
CA VAL A 59 2.35 -4.38 -6.01
C VAL A 59 3.80 -4.17 -5.61
N MET A 60 4.07 -3.04 -4.98
CA MET A 60 5.42 -2.63 -4.59
C MET A 60 5.66 -2.87 -3.11
N GLU A 61 4.68 -2.51 -2.28
CA GLU A 61 4.73 -2.60 -0.82
C GLU A 61 3.32 -2.77 -0.22
N VAL A 62 3.21 -3.38 0.95
CA VAL A 62 2.00 -3.51 1.77
C VAL A 62 2.31 -3.10 3.21
N TYR A 63 1.55 -2.12 3.70
CA TYR A 63 1.64 -1.56 5.05
C TYR A 63 0.41 -1.95 5.86
N ASN A 64 0.63 -2.53 7.04
CA ASN A 64 -0.43 -2.78 8.01
C ASN A 64 -0.64 -1.52 8.84
N LEU A 65 -1.84 -0.92 8.74
CA LEU A 65 -2.15 0.35 9.38
C LEU A 65 -2.34 0.23 10.89
N ASN A 66 -2.38 -0.99 11.43
CA ASN A 66 -2.42 -1.27 12.87
C ASN A 66 -1.03 -1.47 13.49
N MET A 67 0.03 -1.39 12.69
CA MET A 67 1.42 -1.49 13.14
C MET A 67 2.10 -0.12 13.15
N ASP A 68 3.21 0.00 13.88
CA ASP A 68 4.01 1.22 13.91
C ASP A 68 4.49 1.61 12.49
N MET A 69 4.19 2.84 12.09
CA MET A 69 4.46 3.34 10.73
C MET A 69 5.97 3.49 10.49
N GLU A 70 6.72 4.08 11.43
CA GLU A 70 8.15 4.35 11.25
C GLU A 70 8.96 3.06 11.12
N ARG A 71 8.60 2.02 11.87
CA ARG A 71 9.23 0.70 11.77
C ARG A 71 9.05 0.10 10.37
N GLN A 72 7.87 0.25 9.78
CA GLN A 72 7.59 -0.24 8.42
C GLN A 72 8.30 0.59 7.35
N LEU A 73 8.28 1.92 7.46
CA LEU A 73 8.98 2.85 6.54
C LEU A 73 10.51 2.68 6.53
N ASN A 74 11.08 2.00 7.54
CA ASN A 74 12.50 1.68 7.61
C ASN A 74 12.85 0.30 7.03
N GLN A 75 11.86 -0.47 6.57
CA GLN A 75 12.08 -1.69 5.79
C GLN A 75 12.56 -1.33 4.38
N ASN A 76 13.24 -2.26 3.70
CA ASN A 76 13.64 -2.06 2.30
C ASN A 76 12.41 -2.02 1.38
N ARG A 77 11.45 -2.93 1.64
CA ARG A 77 10.07 -2.91 1.15
C ARG A 77 9.18 -3.50 2.22
N ALA A 78 8.08 -2.84 2.56
CA ALA A 78 7.11 -3.38 3.50
C ALA A 78 6.22 -4.41 2.80
N PHE A 79 5.99 -5.56 3.43
CA PHE A 79 5.00 -6.57 3.01
C PHE A 79 4.30 -7.13 4.25
N ASN A 80 3.74 -6.23 5.06
CA ASN A 80 3.06 -6.58 6.30
C ASN A 80 1.55 -6.70 6.03
N TYR A 81 1.04 -7.92 6.06
CA TYR A 81 -0.38 -8.28 5.88
C TYR A 81 -1.11 -8.39 7.24
#